data_AF-A0A517KY54-F1
#
_entry.id   AF-A0A517KY54-F1
#
_cell.length_a   1.000
_cell.length_b   1.000
_cell.length_c   1.000
_cell.angle_alpha   90.00
_cell.angle_beta   90.00
_cell.angle_gamma   90.00
#
_symmetry.space_group_name_H-M   'P 1'
#
loop_
_entity.id
_entity.type
_entity.pdbx_description
1 polymer ?
#
loop_
_entity_poly.entity_id
_entity_poly.type
_entity_poly.pdbx_seq_one_letter_code
_entity_poly.pdbx_strand_id
1 'polypeptide(L)'
;MTDRIVGFDKAESDVILKYLYDVYEKNIDIQVRFKWTPGTSALWDNRITIHNASWDYGGAEPRHGTRVTSLAEKPYFKADAPTRRQALGLAGPDE
;
A
#
# COMPACT_ATOMS: atom_id res chain seq x y z
N MET A 1 -4.64 10.65 -3.76
CA MET A 1 -3.81 10.65 -2.54
C MET A 1 -4.59 11.31 -1.42
N THR A 2 -4.24 11.04 -0.16
CA THR A 2 -4.86 11.68 1.00
C THR A 2 -4.52 13.18 1.01
N ASP A 3 -5.55 14.02 1.20
CA ASP A 3 -5.42 15.48 1.15
C ASP A 3 -4.88 16.07 2.47
N ARG A 4 -5.48 15.70 3.61
CA ARG A 4 -5.09 16.17 4.94
C ARG A 4 -5.56 15.24 6.05
N ILE A 5 -4.95 15.37 7.22
CA ILE A 5 -5.41 14.78 8.49
C ILE A 5 -6.34 15.80 9.18
N VAL A 6 -7.56 15.36 9.49
CA VAL A 6 -8.53 16.20 10.21
C VAL A 6 -8.05 16.43 11.65
N GLY A 7 -8.14 17.67 12.12
CA GLY A 7 -7.73 18.06 13.47
C GLY A 7 -6.30 18.60 13.59
N PHE A 8 -5.54 18.61 12.49
CA PHE A 8 -4.20 19.18 12.41
C PHE A 8 -4.16 20.39 11.48
N ASP A 9 -3.21 21.28 11.74
CA ASP A 9 -2.85 22.31 10.78
C ASP A 9 -2.18 21.67 9.56
N LYS A 10 -2.20 22.38 8.41
CA LYS A 10 -1.67 21.84 7.16
C LYS A 10 -0.21 21.39 7.30
N ALA A 11 0.62 22.21 7.94
CA ALA A 11 2.05 21.91 8.10
C ALA A 11 2.27 20.62 8.91
N GLU A 12 1.52 20.42 9.98
CA GLU A 12 1.61 19.21 10.81
C GLU A 12 1.11 17.98 10.06
N SER A 13 -0.04 18.10 9.39
CA SER A 13 -0.60 17.06 8.53
C SER A 13 0.39 16.63 7.44
N ASP A 14 1.02 17.58 6.76
CA ASP A 14 1.99 17.31 5.69
C ASP A 14 3.21 16.53 6.23
N VAL A 15 3.72 16.90 7.42
CA VAL A 15 4.84 16.21 8.06
C VAL A 15 4.48 14.76 8.38
N ILE A 16 3.32 14.51 8.99
CA ILE A 16 2.87 13.16 9.36
C ILE A 16 2.62 12.31 8.11
N LEU A 17 1.86 12.83 7.14
CA LEU A 17 1.58 12.11 5.90
C LEU A 17 2.86 11.78 5.14
N LYS A 18 3.81 12.72 5.07
CA LYS A 18 5.10 12.46 4.43
C LYS A 18 5.85 11.32 5.10
N TYR A 19 5.88 11.27 6.42
CA TYR A 19 6.49 10.15 7.14
C TYR A 19 5.81 8.82 6.79
N LEU A 20 4.47 8.77 6.82
CA LEU A 20 3.71 7.57 6.47
C LEU A 20 3.94 7.12 5.02
N TYR A 21 4.03 8.05 4.07
CA TYR A 21 4.36 7.76 2.68
C TYR A 21 5.77 7.19 2.56
N ASP A 22 6.75 7.83 3.20
CA ASP A 22 8.13 7.38 3.18
C ASP A 22 8.28 5.93 3.73
N VAL A 23 7.45 5.50 4.69
CA VAL A 23 7.45 4.12 5.22
C VAL A 23 7.21 3.08 4.12
N TYR A 24 6.23 3.28 3.24
CA TYR A 24 5.94 2.29 2.19
C TYR A 24 6.67 2.57 0.87
N GLU A 25 7.00 3.83 0.57
CA GLU A 25 7.68 4.19 -0.68
C GLU A 25 9.18 3.87 -0.66
N LYS A 26 9.84 3.99 0.50
CA LYS A 26 11.30 3.84 0.61
C LYS A 26 11.75 2.50 1.19
N ASN A 27 10.83 1.73 1.77
CA ASN A 27 11.16 0.43 2.34
C ASN A 27 11.03 -0.67 1.28
N ILE A 28 12.17 -1.12 0.75
CA ILE A 28 12.23 -2.15 -0.28
C ILE A 28 11.82 -3.54 0.24
N ASP A 29 11.95 -3.80 1.55
CA ASP A 29 11.68 -5.12 2.15
C ASP A 29 10.19 -5.49 2.10
N ILE A 30 9.32 -4.49 1.93
CA ILE A 30 7.87 -4.64 1.85
C ILE A 30 7.32 -4.40 0.44
N GLN A 31 8.18 -4.30 -0.56
CA GLN A 31 7.80 -4.06 -1.96
C GLN A 31 8.05 -5.28 -2.84
N VAL A 32 7.17 -5.47 -3.83
CA VAL A 32 7.38 -6.39 -4.95
C VAL A 32 7.27 -5.61 -6.24
N ARG A 33 8.33 -5.65 -7.06
CA ARG A 33 8.30 -5.14 -8.43
C ARG A 33 8.09 -6.29 -9.41
N PHE A 34 6.85 -6.42 -9.88
CA PHE A 34 6.45 -7.51 -10.76
C PHE A 34 6.80 -7.20 -12.24
N LYS A 35 7.58 -8.08 -12.87
CA LYS A 35 7.86 -8.02 -14.31
C LYS A 35 6.83 -8.85 -15.07
N TRP A 36 5.98 -8.18 -15.84
CA TRP A 36 4.93 -8.82 -16.63
C TRP A 36 5.50 -9.66 -17.77
N THR A 37 4.93 -10.85 -17.97
CA THR A 37 5.14 -11.70 -19.15
C THR A 37 3.78 -12.17 -19.72
N PRO A 38 3.71 -12.56 -21.01
CA PRO A 38 2.47 -13.03 -21.60
C PRO A 38 1.80 -14.15 -20.78
N GLY A 39 0.48 -14.06 -20.60
CA GLY A 39 -0.30 -15.05 -19.84
C GLY A 39 -0.22 -14.92 -18.31
N THR A 40 0.41 -13.88 -17.78
CA THR A 40 0.47 -13.64 -16.33
C THR A 40 -0.70 -12.82 -15.81
N SER A 41 -1.15 -13.15 -14.61
CA SER A 41 -2.13 -12.41 -13.83
C SER A 41 -1.56 -12.15 -12.44
N ALA A 42 -1.77 -10.94 -11.92
CA ALA A 42 -1.46 -10.59 -10.54
C ALA A 42 -2.74 -10.35 -9.77
N LEU A 43 -2.80 -10.87 -8.54
CA LEU A 43 -3.87 -10.62 -7.59
C LEU A 43 -3.28 -9.95 -6.36
N TRP A 44 -3.94 -8.91 -5.86
CA TRP A 44 -3.54 -8.21 -4.64
C TRP A 44 -4.76 -7.86 -3.78
N ASP A 45 -4.57 -7.86 -2.46
CA ASP A 45 -5.59 -7.42 -1.52
C ASP A 45 -5.49 -5.89 -1.34
N ASN A 46 -6.43 -5.16 -1.94
CA ASN A 46 -6.45 -3.69 -1.94
C ASN A 46 -6.73 -3.07 -0.55
N ARG A 47 -7.04 -3.87 0.47
CA ARG A 47 -7.22 -3.38 1.86
C ARG A 47 -5.90 -3.17 2.59
N ILE A 48 -4.84 -3.85 2.15
CA ILE A 48 -3.54 -3.89 2.82
C ILE A 48 -2.36 -3.64 1.86
N THR A 49 -2.62 -3.25 0.62
CA THR A 49 -1.59 -2.99 -0.38
C THR A 49 -1.82 -1.68 -1.13
N ILE A 50 -0.73 -1.12 -1.63
CA ILE A 50 -0.71 0.01 -2.57
C ILE A 50 0.06 -0.46 -3.81
N HIS A 51 -0.31 0.03 -4.99
CA HIS A 51 0.40 -0.29 -6.23
C HIS A 51 0.66 0.97 -7.05
N ASN A 52 1.74 0.94 -7.83
CA ASN A 52 2.07 1.98 -8.78
C ASN A 52 2.41 1.36 -10.14
N ALA A 53 1.96 1.98 -11.22
CA ALA A 53 2.36 1.60 -12.56
C ALA A 53 3.68 2.31 -12.90
N SER A 54 4.77 1.56 -13.01
CA SER A 54 6.04 2.11 -13.49
C SER A 54 5.93 2.47 -14.98
N TRP A 55 6.23 3.73 -15.30
CA TRP A 55 6.32 4.23 -16.68
C TRP A 55 7.78 4.24 -17.16
N ASP A 56 8.48 3.14 -16.93
CA ASP A 56 9.89 2.94 -17.28
C ASP A 56 10.11 2.57 -18.76
N TYR A 57 9.05 2.25 -19.50
CA TYR A 57 9.06 1.98 -20.94
C TYR A 57 8.90 3.24 -21.80
N GLY A 58 8.68 4.41 -21.19
CA GLY A 58 8.69 5.72 -21.87
C GLY A 58 7.69 5.86 -23.04
N GLY A 59 6.68 4.99 -23.11
CA GLY A 59 5.75 4.94 -24.24
C GLY A 59 6.32 4.35 -25.54
N ALA A 60 7.51 3.72 -25.49
CA ALA A 60 8.13 3.08 -26.66
C ALA A 60 7.27 1.93 -27.22
N GLU A 61 6.48 1.30 -26.35
CA GLU A 61 5.61 0.16 -26.67
C GLU A 61 4.23 0.42 -26.05
N PRO A 62 3.12 0.03 -26.72
CA PRO A 62 1.79 0.06 -26.10
C PRO A 62 1.71 -0.95 -24.96
N ARG A 63 1.08 -0.57 -23.84
CA ARG A 63 0.86 -1.44 -22.68
C ARG A 63 -0.62 -1.50 -22.33
N HIS A 64 -1.21 -2.69 -22.40
CA HIS A 64 -2.61 -2.95 -22.07
C HIS A 64 -2.72 -4.06 -21.02
N GLY A 65 -3.73 -3.95 -20.15
CA GLY A 65 -4.08 -5.00 -19.19
C GLY A 65 -5.54 -4.86 -18.77
N THR A 66 -6.21 -6.00 -18.59
CA THR A 66 -7.58 -6.04 -18.08
C THR A 66 -7.55 -6.16 -16.56
N ARG A 67 -8.34 -5.34 -15.88
CA ARG A 67 -8.49 -5.39 -14.42
C ARG A 67 -9.94 -5.68 -14.05
N VAL A 68 -10.12 -6.60 -13.12
CA VAL A 68 -11.39 -6.84 -12.41
C VAL A 68 -11.16 -6.47 -10.95
N THR A 69 -12.17 -5.89 -10.31
CA THR A 69 -12.10 -5.48 -8.90
C THR A 69 -13.38 -5.90 -8.20
N SER A 70 -13.22 -6.57 -7.06
CA SER A 70 -14.34 -6.92 -6.19
C SER A 70 -14.79 -5.71 -5.38
N LEU A 71 -16.08 -5.66 -5.04
CA LEU A 71 -16.58 -4.73 -4.04
C LEU A 71 -16.18 -5.19 -2.64
N ALA A 72 -15.96 -4.23 -1.74
CA ALA A 72 -15.60 -4.47 -0.35
C ALA A 72 -16.42 -3.57 0.58
N GLU A 73 -16.29 -3.86 1.88
CA GLU A 73 -16.90 -3.13 2.97
C GLU A 73 -16.30 -1.71 3.16
N LYS A 74 -17.05 -0.85 3.87
CA LYS A 74 -16.54 0.45 4.30
C LYS A 74 -15.45 0.24 5.37
N PRO A 75 -14.27 0.90 5.26
CA PRO A 75 -13.24 0.81 6.28
C PRO A 75 -13.73 1.29 7.65
N TYR A 76 -13.28 0.61 8.72
CA TYR A 76 -13.48 1.02 10.10
C TYR A 76 -12.19 0.84 10.90
N PHE A 77 -12.00 1.64 11.94
CA PHE A 77 -10.88 1.50 12.85
C PHE A 77 -11.19 0.45 13.91
N LYS A 78 -10.29 -0.51 14.10
CA LYS A 78 -10.36 -1.53 15.15
C LYS A 78 -9.23 -1.29 16.15
N ALA A 79 -9.58 -0.73 17.32
CA ALA A 79 -8.60 -0.28 18.32
C ALA A 79 -7.81 -1.43 18.97
N ASP A 80 -8.41 -2.62 19.05
CA ASP A 80 -7.84 -3.84 19.61
C ASP A 80 -7.29 -4.78 18.52
N ALA A 81 -7.03 -4.26 17.30
CA ALA A 81 -6.44 -5.07 16.25
C ALA A 81 -5.01 -5.50 16.64
N PRO A 82 -4.66 -6.79 16.45
CA PRO A 82 -3.32 -7.25 16.77
C PRO A 82 -2.28 -6.61 15.83
N THR A 83 -1.09 -6.38 16.34
CA THR A 83 0.05 -6.00 15.49
C THR A 83 0.38 -7.15 14.53
N ARG A 84 1.13 -6.86 13.46
CA ARG A 84 1.62 -7.91 12.55
C ARG A 84 2.37 -9.01 13.30
N ARG A 85 3.20 -8.67 14.29
CA ARG A 85 3.98 -9.66 15.05
C ARG A 85 3.08 -10.52 15.93
N GLN A 86 2.12 -9.91 16.62
CA GLN A 86 1.13 -10.63 17.42
C GLN A 86 0.31 -11.59 16.55
N ALA A 87 -0.20 -11.13 15.39
CA ALA A 87 -0.97 -11.96 14.47
C ALA A 87 -0.16 -13.14 13.88
N LEU A 88 1.18 -13.00 13.78
CA LEU A 88 2.09 -14.04 13.30
C LEU A 88 2.66 -14.93 14.43
N GLY A 89 2.33 -14.67 15.69
CA GLY A 89 2.90 -15.39 16.84
C GLY A 89 4.40 -15.11 17.05
N LEU A 90 4.89 -13.95 16.60
CA LEU A 90 6.29 -13.54 16.69
C LEU A 90 6.52 -12.42 17.73
N ALA A 91 5.49 -12.02 18.47
CA ALA A 91 5.62 -11.04 19.54
C ALA A 91 6.53 -11.58 20.65
N GLY A 92 7.46 -10.73 21.12
CA GLY A 92 8.29 -11.04 22.28
C GLY A 92 7.49 -11.02 23.60
N PRO A 93 8.09 -11.42 24.73
CA PRO A 93 7.43 -11.36 26.04
C PRO A 93 6.96 -9.96 26.46
N ASP A 94 7.58 -8.92 25.89
CA ASP A 94 7.33 -7.50 26.19
C ASP A 94 6.63 -6.74 25.04
N GLU A 95 6.11 -7.44 24.01
CA GLU A 95 5.33 -6.92 22.87
C GLU A 95 3.89 -7.47 22.83
#